data_AF-A0AAE3D2Y7-F1
#
_entry.id   AF-A0AAE3D2Y7-F1
#
_cell.length_a   1.000
_cell.length_b   1.000
_cell.length_c   1.000
_cell.angle_alpha   90.00
_cell.angle_beta   90.00
_cell.angle_gamma   90.00
#
_symmetry.space_group_name_H-M   'P 1'
#
loop_
_entity.id
_entity.type
_entity.pdbx_description
1 polymer ?
#
loop_
_entity_poly.entity_id
_entity_poly.type
_entity_poly.pdbx_seq_one_letter_code
_entity_poly.pdbx_strand_id
1 'polypeptide(L)'
;MGDRPYGRLPIKLERPDGSFTGARSNIDGFANFVTSIGNKDAEIYEAGVYSLRAVYPKGWQSLSDADQQQYEFVERANAGGGLTPVETCAPIGVAPILSVRGRFVARDDADAGNYEVLALGPDGAYHKVSTDTKGNYRFVAEPGNWVVEIRDADGATVSLRPVAVEYGAVVMSETILDQQMAPPEGSGARKLGFDDLVISDSLFEIPSGYGGLEWRNWIAVHNRFYSGSGYVNLTTSSEYVAYNSSGVPAWMASEEPFDFIGTYIGVAWPRGEEDYVFVKAWRGADLAYSDRLRLSDNGPVFFSADYRGITRLEFSSGNYERIVLDDFQFRLGAEQ
;
A
#
# COMPACT_ATOMS: atom_id res chain seq x y z
N MET A 1 5.32 8.03 7.43
CA MET A 1 4.45 8.67 6.43
C MET A 1 4.22 10.08 6.93
N GLY A 2 4.62 11.11 6.18
CA GLY A 2 4.46 12.50 6.60
C GLY A 2 3.01 12.99 6.48
N ASP A 3 2.78 14.27 6.73
CA ASP A 3 1.47 14.94 6.56
C ASP A 3 1.13 15.05 5.06
N ARG A 4 0.59 13.96 4.50
CA ARG A 4 0.23 13.84 3.08
C ARG A 4 -1.29 13.90 2.90
N PRO A 5 -1.77 14.45 1.77
CA PRO A 5 -3.20 14.42 1.46
C PRO A 5 -3.65 12.97 1.27
N TYR A 6 -4.85 12.67 1.76
CA TYR A 6 -5.51 11.39 1.53
C TYR A 6 -6.67 11.58 0.55
N GLY A 7 -6.59 10.90 -0.60
CA GLY A 7 -7.62 10.93 -1.64
C GLY A 7 -8.75 9.93 -1.39
N ARG A 8 -9.98 10.39 -1.58
CA ARG A 8 -11.23 9.60 -1.57
C ARG A 8 -11.67 9.02 -0.21
N LEU A 9 -11.17 9.56 0.91
CA LEU A 9 -11.67 9.27 2.25
C LEU A 9 -13.14 9.67 2.33
N PRO A 10 -14.08 8.75 2.60
CA PRO A 10 -15.47 9.11 2.80
C PRO A 10 -15.62 9.87 4.12
N ILE A 11 -16.27 11.03 4.06
CA ILE A 11 -16.65 11.84 5.21
C ILE A 11 -18.17 11.83 5.30
N LYS A 12 -18.70 11.41 6.44
CA LYS A 12 -20.13 11.47 6.75
C LYS A 12 -20.43 12.80 7.44
N LEU A 13 -21.46 13.49 6.96
CA LEU A 13 -22.04 14.67 7.58
C LEU A 13 -23.42 14.31 8.12
N GLU A 14 -23.63 14.50 9.42
CA GLU A 14 -24.93 14.41 10.09
C GLU A 14 -25.48 15.82 10.30
N ARG A 15 -26.74 16.02 9.90
CA ARG A 15 -27.46 17.29 9.96
C ARG A 15 -28.16 17.47 11.32
N PRO A 16 -28.62 18.69 11.67
CA PRO A 16 -29.35 18.94 12.92
C PRO A 16 -30.59 18.07 13.11
N ASP A 17 -31.25 17.66 12.03
CA ASP A 17 -32.42 16.78 12.04
C ASP A 17 -32.10 15.28 12.18
N GLY A 18 -30.82 14.92 12.31
CA GLY A 18 -30.33 13.54 12.38
C GLY A 18 -30.22 12.83 11.04
N SER A 19 -30.60 13.48 9.92
CA SER A 19 -30.34 12.95 8.58
C SER A 19 -28.84 13.00 8.26
N PHE A 20 -28.40 12.22 7.27
CA PHE A 20 -27.00 12.21 6.86
C PHE A 20 -26.81 12.38 5.37
N THR A 21 -25.64 12.90 5.02
CA THR A 21 -25.07 12.93 3.67
C THR A 21 -23.58 12.62 3.77
N GLY A 22 -22.86 12.66 2.66
CA GLY A 22 -21.42 12.46 2.67
C GLY A 22 -20.72 13.00 1.45
N ALA A 23 -19.43 13.27 1.63
CA ALA A 23 -18.52 13.65 0.57
C ALA A 23 -17.31 12.71 0.59
N ARG A 24 -16.49 12.76 -0.44
CA ARG A 24 -15.18 12.12 -0.44
C ARG A 24 -14.12 13.21 -0.52
N SER A 25 -13.00 13.03 0.18
CA SER A 25 -11.86 13.92 0.01
C SER A 25 -11.36 13.87 -1.44
N ASN A 26 -10.97 15.02 -1.98
CA ASN A 26 -10.27 15.10 -3.26
C ASN A 26 -8.80 14.67 -3.09
N ILE A 27 -8.02 14.71 -4.18
CA ILE A 27 -6.59 14.35 -4.16
C ILE A 27 -5.72 15.27 -3.30
N ASP A 28 -6.26 16.40 -2.85
CA ASP A 28 -5.64 17.35 -1.94
C ASP A 28 -6.04 17.13 -0.48
N GLY A 29 -6.84 16.09 -0.19
CA GLY A 29 -7.29 15.78 1.16
C GLY A 29 -8.51 16.59 1.62
N PHE A 30 -9.08 17.47 0.79
CA PHE A 30 -10.26 18.27 1.16
C PHE A 30 -11.56 17.55 0.83
N ALA A 31 -12.45 17.41 1.81
CA ALA A 31 -13.85 17.06 1.61
C ALA A 31 -14.70 18.33 1.69
N ASN A 32 -15.35 18.70 0.59
CA ASN A 32 -16.16 19.91 0.51
C ASN A 32 -17.65 19.56 0.53
N PHE A 33 -18.44 20.36 1.24
CA PHE A 33 -19.89 20.24 1.32
C PHE A 33 -20.50 21.53 0.77
N VAL A 34 -21.49 21.41 -0.13
CA VAL A 34 -22.17 22.58 -0.67
C VAL A 34 -23.00 23.21 0.45
N THR A 35 -22.86 24.52 0.58
CA THR A 35 -23.54 25.33 1.59
C THR A 35 -24.47 26.31 0.91
N SER A 36 -25.77 26.24 1.22
CA SER A 36 -26.77 27.16 0.66
C SER A 36 -28.04 27.19 1.51
N ILE A 37 -28.29 28.31 2.19
CA ILE A 37 -29.43 28.48 3.08
C ILE A 37 -30.77 28.29 2.34
N GLY A 38 -31.66 27.50 2.94
CA GLY A 38 -32.99 27.18 2.42
C GLY A 38 -33.02 26.24 1.20
N ASN A 39 -31.87 25.94 0.59
CA ASN A 39 -31.80 25.02 -0.55
C ASN A 39 -31.54 23.59 -0.07
N LYS A 40 -32.60 22.78 0.03
CA LYS A 40 -32.53 21.40 0.54
C LYS A 40 -31.71 20.42 -0.32
N ASP A 41 -31.33 20.81 -1.54
CA ASP A 41 -30.43 20.02 -2.36
C ASP A 41 -28.96 20.18 -1.95
N ALA A 42 -28.62 21.22 -1.17
CA ALA A 42 -27.28 21.39 -0.58
C ALA A 42 -27.07 20.45 0.61
N GLU A 43 -25.82 20.06 0.88
CA GLU A 43 -25.51 19.24 2.06
C GLU A 43 -25.74 20.00 3.37
N ILE A 44 -25.45 21.31 3.38
CA ILE A 44 -25.64 22.22 4.51
C ILE A 44 -26.61 23.34 4.08
N TYR A 45 -27.85 23.31 4.57
CA TYR A 45 -28.93 24.19 4.09
C TYR A 45 -29.65 24.98 5.19
N GLU A 46 -29.32 24.76 6.45
CA GLU A 46 -29.89 25.50 7.58
C GLU A 46 -28.82 25.75 8.65
N ALA A 47 -29.04 26.77 9.49
CA ALA A 47 -28.20 27.00 10.66
C ALA A 47 -28.42 25.88 11.69
N GLY A 48 -27.37 25.56 12.44
CA GLY A 48 -27.41 24.53 13.46
C GLY A 48 -26.09 23.80 13.62
N VAL A 49 -26.08 22.80 14.49
CA VAL A 49 -24.91 21.96 14.75
C VAL A 49 -24.92 20.76 13.82
N TYR A 50 -23.85 20.64 13.04
CA TYR A 50 -23.59 19.50 12.16
C TYR A 50 -22.47 18.66 12.74
N SER A 51 -22.50 17.35 12.52
CA SER A 51 -21.40 16.48 12.91
C SER A 51 -20.71 15.86 11.70
N LEU A 52 -19.39 15.96 11.66
CA LEU A 52 -18.55 15.36 10.62
C LEU A 52 -17.75 14.21 11.22
N ARG A 53 -17.66 13.11 10.47
CA ARG A 53 -16.75 12.00 10.83
C ARG A 53 -16.19 11.34 9.59
N ALA A 54 -14.92 10.92 9.66
CA ALA A 54 -14.34 10.06 8.64
C ALA A 54 -14.87 8.63 8.73
N VAL A 55 -14.97 7.95 7.58
CA VAL A 55 -15.25 6.52 7.49
C VAL A 55 -13.99 5.83 7.02
N TYR A 56 -13.32 5.13 7.93
CA TYR A 56 -12.03 4.52 7.66
C TYR A 56 -12.16 3.28 6.77
N PRO A 57 -11.30 3.13 5.74
CA PRO A 57 -11.19 1.87 5.02
C PRO A 57 -10.80 0.73 5.96
N LYS A 58 -11.07 -0.51 5.54
CA LYS A 58 -10.65 -1.69 6.30
C LYS A 58 -9.14 -1.67 6.50
N GLY A 59 -8.70 -1.82 7.76
CA GLY A 59 -7.28 -1.79 8.10
C GLY A 59 -6.68 -0.40 8.24
N TRP A 60 -7.52 0.63 8.37
CA TRP A 60 -7.11 2.01 8.68
C TRP A 60 -7.69 2.46 10.02
N GLN A 61 -7.06 3.45 10.63
CA GLN A 61 -7.44 4.04 11.91
C GLN A 61 -7.28 5.56 11.91
N SER A 62 -7.98 6.22 12.83
CA SER A 62 -7.75 7.63 13.15
C SER A 62 -6.38 7.82 13.80
N LEU A 63 -5.71 8.92 13.48
CA LEU A 63 -4.62 9.49 14.27
C LEU A 63 -5.06 10.73 15.07
N SER A 64 -6.28 11.23 14.83
CA SER A 64 -6.81 12.39 15.53
C SER A 64 -7.45 12.00 16.86
N ASP A 65 -7.27 12.84 17.88
CA ASP A 65 -7.88 12.70 19.21
C ASP A 65 -9.42 12.72 19.17
N ALA A 66 -10.01 13.38 18.16
CA ALA A 66 -11.44 13.39 17.87
C ALA A 66 -11.68 13.02 16.40
N ASP A 67 -12.22 11.83 16.17
CA ASP A 67 -12.64 11.29 14.87
C ASP A 67 -14.02 11.80 14.43
N GLN A 68 -14.80 12.30 15.38
CA GLN A 68 -16.05 13.02 15.20
C GLN A 68 -15.89 14.47 15.64
N GLN A 69 -16.18 15.38 14.73
CA GLN A 69 -16.14 16.82 14.97
C GLN A 69 -17.56 17.39 14.88
N GLN A 70 -17.85 18.41 15.67
CA GLN A 70 -19.12 19.13 15.65
C GLN A 70 -18.87 20.59 15.32
N TYR A 71 -19.65 21.13 14.38
CA TYR A 71 -19.52 22.51 13.94
C TYR A 71 -20.87 23.19 13.90
N GLU A 72 -20.95 24.36 14.52
CA GLU A 72 -22.09 25.25 14.40
C GLU A 72 -21.98 26.05 13.09
N PHE A 73 -23.03 25.97 12.28
CA PHE A 73 -23.25 26.83 11.13
C PHE A 73 -24.26 27.90 11.48
N VAL A 74 -23.92 29.15 11.18
CA VAL A 74 -24.78 30.31 11.45
C VAL A 74 -25.10 31.07 10.17
N GLU A 75 -26.28 31.67 10.14
CA GLU A 75 -26.67 32.54 9.04
C GLU A 75 -25.78 33.79 9.00
N ARG A 76 -25.24 34.10 7.81
CA ARG A 76 -24.56 35.37 7.56
C ARG A 76 -24.87 35.84 6.14
N ALA A 77 -25.58 36.97 6.06
CA ALA A 77 -26.05 37.52 4.79
C ALA A 77 -24.93 37.82 3.77
N ASN A 78 -23.70 38.06 4.23
CA ASN A 78 -22.53 38.30 3.39
C ASN A 78 -21.68 37.05 3.10
N ALA A 79 -22.05 35.88 3.62
CA ALA A 79 -21.38 34.62 3.30
C ALA A 79 -21.91 34.05 1.98
N GLY A 80 -21.04 33.38 1.22
CA GLY A 80 -21.47 32.59 0.06
C GLY A 80 -22.47 31.53 0.49
N GLY A 81 -23.66 31.50 -0.12
CA GLY A 81 -24.74 30.61 0.29
C GLY A 81 -25.45 31.00 1.59
N GLY A 82 -25.16 32.15 2.20
CA GLY A 82 -25.88 32.67 3.37
C GLY A 82 -25.58 31.97 4.70
N LEU A 83 -24.68 30.98 4.72
CA LEU A 83 -24.26 30.23 5.91
C LEU A 83 -22.74 30.20 6.00
N THR A 84 -22.21 30.19 7.22
CA THR A 84 -20.78 29.98 7.49
C THR A 84 -20.62 29.14 8.75
N PRO A 85 -19.59 28.30 8.83
CA PRO A 85 -19.22 27.71 10.12
C PRO A 85 -18.67 28.82 11.05
N VAL A 86 -18.88 28.66 12.35
CA VAL A 86 -18.32 29.54 13.39
C VAL A 86 -16.81 29.37 13.50
N GLU A 87 -16.33 28.14 13.31
CA GLU A 87 -14.92 27.74 13.37
C GLU A 87 -14.54 26.89 12.17
N THR A 88 -13.25 26.90 11.79
CA THR A 88 -12.75 26.05 10.71
C THR A 88 -12.66 24.59 11.14
N CYS A 89 -12.90 23.66 10.21
CA CYS A 89 -12.74 22.25 10.49
C CYS A 89 -11.28 21.88 10.82
N ALA A 90 -11.09 20.99 11.81
CA ALA A 90 -9.76 20.48 12.15
C ALA A 90 -9.37 19.34 11.19
N PRO A 91 -8.09 19.20 10.80
CA PRO A 91 -7.64 18.06 10.02
C PRO A 91 -7.95 16.73 10.71
N ILE A 92 -8.38 15.72 9.92
CA ILE A 92 -8.53 14.33 10.38
C ILE A 92 -7.34 13.54 9.86
N GLY A 93 -6.45 13.13 10.77
CA GLY A 93 -5.33 12.26 10.47
C GLY A 93 -5.79 10.82 10.32
N VAL A 94 -5.31 10.14 9.27
CA VAL A 94 -5.61 8.73 9.00
C VAL A 94 -4.33 7.97 8.70
N ALA A 95 -4.23 6.74 9.19
CA ALA A 95 -3.09 5.88 8.92
C ALA A 95 -3.51 4.41 8.79
N PRO A 96 -2.75 3.60 8.03
CA PRO A 96 -2.95 2.16 8.02
C PRO A 96 -2.60 1.58 9.40
N ILE A 97 -3.35 0.56 9.80
CA ILE A 97 -2.97 -0.33 10.89
C ILE A 97 -1.84 -1.20 10.37
N LEU A 98 -0.63 -0.93 10.87
CA LEU A 98 0.55 -1.69 10.52
C LEU A 98 0.37 -3.15 10.94
N SER A 99 0.60 -4.05 10.00
CA SER A 99 0.49 -5.47 10.21
C SER A 99 1.36 -6.21 9.22
N VAL A 100 1.84 -7.38 9.60
CA VAL A 100 2.54 -8.30 8.71
C VAL A 100 1.61 -9.47 8.45
N ARG A 101 1.46 -9.86 7.19
CA ARG A 101 0.79 -11.10 6.82
C ARG A 101 1.60 -11.86 5.79
N GLY A 102 1.44 -13.18 5.79
CA GLY A 102 2.04 -14.04 4.79
C GLY A 102 1.40 -15.43 4.81
N ARG A 103 1.97 -16.31 4.02
CA ARG A 103 1.59 -17.72 3.96
C ARG A 103 2.84 -18.58 3.85
N PHE A 104 2.82 -19.74 4.46
CA PHE A 104 3.80 -20.78 4.17
C PHE A 104 3.13 -22.04 3.63
N VAL A 105 3.91 -22.83 2.90
CA VAL A 105 3.51 -24.14 2.37
C VAL A 105 4.55 -25.16 2.79
N ALA A 106 4.10 -26.22 3.45
CA ALA A 106 4.94 -27.36 3.76
C ALA A 106 5.16 -28.22 2.51
N ARG A 107 6.36 -28.77 2.35
CA ARG A 107 6.80 -29.45 1.13
C ARG A 107 6.01 -30.72 0.78
N ASP A 108 5.51 -31.43 1.80
CA ASP A 108 4.93 -32.78 1.66
C ASP A 108 3.45 -32.85 2.09
N ASP A 109 2.69 -31.77 1.91
CA ASP A 109 1.32 -31.63 2.45
C ASP A 109 1.24 -31.82 3.98
N ALA A 110 2.35 -31.64 4.69
CA ALA A 110 2.36 -31.67 6.14
C ALA A 110 1.41 -30.60 6.67
N ASP A 111 0.60 -30.98 7.68
CA ASP A 111 -0.41 -30.09 8.26
C ASP A 111 0.27 -28.81 8.75
N ALA A 112 -0.26 -27.65 8.32
CA ALA A 112 0.19 -26.35 8.80
C ALA A 112 0.14 -26.25 10.34
N GLY A 113 -0.70 -27.06 11.00
CA GLY A 113 -0.76 -27.18 12.46
C GLY A 113 0.50 -27.76 13.12
N ASN A 114 1.40 -28.39 12.37
CA ASN A 114 2.69 -28.89 12.88
C ASN A 114 3.78 -27.81 12.94
N TYR A 115 3.47 -26.59 12.51
CA TYR A 115 4.44 -25.49 12.47
C TYR A 115 4.02 -24.37 13.41
N GLU A 116 5.00 -23.80 14.10
CA GLU A 116 4.83 -22.61 14.93
C GLU A 116 5.38 -21.38 14.21
N VAL A 117 4.56 -20.34 14.10
CA VAL A 117 5.01 -19.03 13.59
C VAL A 117 5.26 -18.10 14.77
N LEU A 118 6.48 -17.57 14.83
CA LEU A 118 6.92 -16.60 15.80
C LEU A 118 7.31 -15.30 15.08
N ALA A 119 7.01 -14.16 15.69
CA ALA A 119 7.45 -12.86 15.24
C ALA A 119 8.39 -12.27 16.29
N LEU A 120 9.65 -12.05 15.93
CA LEU A 120 10.61 -11.31 16.76
C LEU A 120 10.45 -9.82 16.47
N GLY A 121 10.05 -9.06 17.48
CA GLY A 121 9.83 -7.63 17.41
C GLY A 121 11.12 -6.80 17.51
N PRO A 122 11.04 -5.49 17.21
CA PRO A 122 12.16 -4.56 17.35
C PRO A 122 12.59 -4.35 18.83
N ASP A 123 11.73 -4.69 19.78
CA ASP A 123 12.01 -4.74 21.21
C ASP A 123 12.82 -5.99 21.63
N GLY A 124 13.05 -6.92 20.70
CA GLY A 124 13.73 -8.19 20.94
C GLY A 124 12.85 -9.27 21.55
N ALA A 125 11.53 -9.06 21.65
CA ALA A 125 10.60 -10.03 22.18
C ALA A 125 10.01 -10.94 21.08
N TYR A 126 9.79 -12.22 21.41
CA TYR A 126 9.07 -13.14 20.55
C TYR A 126 7.57 -13.09 20.84
N HIS A 127 6.78 -12.97 19.77
CA HIS A 127 5.33 -13.05 19.80
C HIS A 127 4.86 -14.28 19.03
N LYS A 128 4.05 -15.12 19.67
CA LYS A 128 3.42 -16.25 18.98
C LYS A 128 2.32 -15.73 18.04
N VAL A 129 2.36 -16.15 16.78
CA VAL A 129 1.41 -15.75 15.75
C VAL A 129 0.47 -16.91 15.44
N SER A 130 -0.84 -16.63 15.40
CA SER A 130 -1.82 -17.65 15.01
C SER A 130 -1.73 -17.94 13.51
N THR A 131 -1.85 -19.23 13.18
CA THR A 131 -1.89 -19.75 11.82
C THR A 131 -3.24 -20.40 11.54
N ASP A 132 -3.74 -20.28 10.32
CA ASP A 132 -4.86 -21.10 9.86
C ASP A 132 -4.39 -22.43 9.26
N THR A 133 -5.34 -23.31 8.93
CA THR A 133 -5.06 -24.64 8.36
C THR A 133 -4.41 -24.60 6.97
N LYS A 134 -4.29 -23.41 6.35
CA LYS A 134 -3.65 -23.21 5.05
C LYS A 134 -2.29 -22.52 5.18
N GLY A 135 -1.79 -22.36 6.41
CA GLY A 135 -0.52 -21.72 6.72
C GLY A 135 -0.55 -20.19 6.60
N ASN A 136 -1.74 -19.57 6.52
CA ASN A 136 -1.82 -18.11 6.55
C ASN A 136 -1.60 -17.61 7.98
N TYR A 137 -0.81 -16.55 8.11
CA TYR A 137 -0.57 -15.87 9.38
C TYR A 137 -0.71 -14.37 9.24
N ARG A 138 -1.06 -13.71 10.35
CA ARG A 138 -1.12 -12.24 10.44
C ARG A 138 -0.93 -11.78 11.86
N PHE A 139 -0.17 -10.70 12.04
CA PHE A 139 -0.07 -9.99 13.32
C PHE A 139 -0.03 -8.47 13.11
N VAL A 140 -0.52 -7.72 14.10
CA VAL A 140 -0.33 -6.26 14.15
C VAL A 140 1.12 -6.00 14.55
N ALA A 141 1.75 -5.02 13.92
CA ALA A 141 3.14 -4.69 14.13
C ALA A 141 3.29 -3.21 14.41
N GLU A 142 4.31 -2.83 15.17
CA GLU A 142 4.79 -1.45 15.25
C GLU A 142 5.89 -1.20 14.20
N PRO A 143 6.19 0.08 13.88
CA PRO A 143 7.28 0.39 12.98
C PRO A 143 8.62 -0.17 13.50
N GLY A 144 9.38 -0.82 12.62
CA GLY A 144 10.67 -1.38 12.97
C GLY A 144 11.05 -2.61 12.16
N ASN A 145 12.19 -3.19 12.52
CA ASN A 145 12.68 -4.43 11.94
C ASN A 145 12.09 -5.61 12.73
N TRP A 146 11.45 -6.51 11.99
CA TRP A 146 10.87 -7.74 12.50
C TRP A 146 11.56 -8.93 11.85
N VAL A 147 11.46 -10.09 12.50
CA VAL A 147 11.80 -11.37 11.89
C VAL A 147 10.62 -12.32 12.06
N VAL A 148 10.15 -12.89 10.95
CA VAL A 148 9.18 -13.99 10.97
C VAL A 148 9.95 -15.30 10.96
N GLU A 149 9.86 -16.03 12.07
CA GLU A 149 10.45 -17.34 12.25
C GLU A 149 9.36 -18.42 12.16
N ILE A 150 9.65 -19.49 11.41
CA ILE A 150 8.80 -20.68 11.36
C ILE A 150 9.61 -21.83 11.92
N ARG A 151 9.04 -22.51 12.92
CA ARG A 151 9.61 -23.71 13.54
C ARG A 151 8.77 -24.94 13.23
N ASP A 152 9.42 -26.08 13.09
CA ASP A 152 8.74 -27.38 12.98
C ASP A 152 8.27 -27.91 14.35
N ALA A 153 7.68 -29.12 14.34
CA ALA A 153 7.14 -29.77 15.53
C ALA A 153 8.22 -30.13 16.57
N ASP A 154 9.48 -30.31 16.14
CA ASP A 154 10.62 -30.58 17.02
C ASP A 154 11.25 -29.27 17.57
N GLY A 155 10.73 -28.12 17.13
CA GLY A 155 11.17 -26.79 17.54
C GLY A 155 12.36 -26.26 16.75
N ALA A 156 12.77 -26.92 15.66
CA ALA A 156 13.85 -26.45 14.80
C ALA A 156 13.36 -25.35 13.85
N THR A 157 14.18 -24.31 13.66
CA THR A 157 13.90 -23.22 12.72
C THR A 157 14.00 -23.73 11.28
N VAL A 158 12.87 -23.74 10.56
CA VAL A 158 12.79 -24.14 9.14
C VAL A 158 12.66 -22.95 8.19
N SER A 159 12.31 -21.76 8.71
CA SER A 159 12.36 -20.51 7.96
C SER A 159 12.64 -19.33 8.89
N LEU A 160 13.41 -18.37 8.39
CA LEU A 160 13.74 -17.14 9.09
C LEU A 160 13.73 -15.99 8.06
N ARG A 161 12.71 -15.13 8.11
CA ARG A 161 12.53 -14.06 7.13
C ARG A 161 12.53 -12.68 7.80
N PRO A 162 13.55 -11.84 7.57
CA PRO A 162 13.54 -10.47 8.04
C PRO A 162 12.51 -9.64 7.26
N VAL A 163 11.89 -8.67 7.93
CA VAL A 163 10.93 -7.76 7.32
C VAL A 163 10.94 -6.40 8.03
N ALA A 164 11.02 -5.32 7.24
CA ALA A 164 10.90 -3.97 7.75
C ALA A 164 9.43 -3.52 7.66
N VAL A 165 8.90 -2.99 8.75
CA VAL A 165 7.57 -2.38 8.82
C VAL A 165 7.77 -0.88 8.98
N GLU A 166 7.33 -0.10 7.98
CA GLU A 166 7.48 1.36 8.00
C GLU A 166 6.11 2.03 7.81
N TYR A 167 5.68 2.26 6.56
CA TYR A 167 4.54 3.13 6.26
C TYR A 167 3.25 2.37 6.01
N GLY A 168 3.33 1.11 5.60
CA GLY A 168 2.18 0.30 5.22
C GLY A 168 2.16 -1.04 5.91
N ALA A 169 1.01 -1.71 5.82
CA ALA A 169 0.98 -3.14 6.13
C ALA A 169 1.91 -3.90 5.17
N VAL A 170 2.50 -4.99 5.64
CA VAL A 170 3.41 -5.84 4.87
C VAL A 170 2.69 -7.12 4.45
N VAL A 171 2.85 -7.47 3.18
CA VAL A 171 2.48 -8.76 2.62
C VAL A 171 3.74 -9.48 2.22
N MET A 172 4.04 -10.57 2.91
CA MET A 172 5.17 -11.43 2.57
C MET A 172 4.75 -12.38 1.45
N SER A 173 5.66 -12.61 0.49
CA SER A 173 5.54 -13.71 -0.47
C SER A 173 5.34 -15.05 0.21
N GLU A 174 4.74 -15.99 -0.50
CA GLU A 174 4.58 -17.36 -0.03
C GLU A 174 5.94 -18.00 0.28
N THR A 175 6.10 -18.48 1.51
CA THR A 175 7.31 -19.18 1.95
C THR A 175 7.12 -20.68 1.70
N ILE A 176 7.93 -21.25 0.83
CA ILE A 176 8.01 -22.71 0.66
C ILE A 176 9.03 -23.24 1.67
N LEU A 177 8.57 -24.03 2.65
CA LEU A 177 9.44 -24.58 3.68
C LEU A 177 10.45 -25.57 3.09
N ASP A 178 11.65 -25.59 3.66
CA ASP A 178 12.78 -26.44 3.25
C ASP A 178 13.25 -26.26 1.79
N GLN A 179 12.79 -25.20 1.12
CA GLN A 179 13.36 -24.77 -0.15
C GLN A 179 14.68 -24.04 0.12
N GLN A 180 15.77 -24.58 -0.42
CA GLN A 180 17.04 -23.89 -0.41
C GLN A 180 16.94 -22.62 -1.27
N MET A 181 16.95 -21.46 -0.63
CA MET A 181 17.04 -20.18 -1.32
C MET A 181 18.44 -20.01 -1.92
N ALA A 182 18.50 -19.38 -3.09
CA ALA A 182 19.79 -18.93 -3.63
C ALA A 182 20.41 -17.92 -2.64
N PRO A 183 21.75 -17.89 -2.52
CA PRO A 183 22.42 -16.87 -1.69
C PRO A 183 22.03 -15.46 -2.17
N PRO A 184 22.10 -14.45 -1.29
CA PRO A 184 21.85 -13.06 -1.67
C PRO A 184 22.80 -12.61 -2.77
N GLU A 185 22.26 -11.95 -3.80
CA GLU A 185 23.06 -11.28 -4.83
C GLU A 185 23.65 -9.97 -4.30
N GLY A 186 24.95 -9.78 -4.56
CA GLY A 186 25.68 -8.56 -4.20
C GLY A 186 25.63 -8.20 -2.70
N SER A 187 26.21 -7.04 -2.34
CA SER A 187 26.26 -6.58 -0.94
C SER A 187 25.48 -5.28 -0.67
N GLY A 188 24.74 -4.75 -1.64
CA GLY A 188 24.02 -3.47 -1.50
C GLY A 188 22.58 -3.52 -2.01
N ALA A 189 21.62 -3.39 -1.10
CA ALA A 189 20.23 -3.12 -1.48
C ALA A 189 20.11 -1.72 -2.07
N ARG A 190 19.46 -1.63 -3.23
CA ARG A 190 19.10 -0.38 -3.90
C ARG A 190 17.62 -0.12 -3.69
N LYS A 191 17.23 1.15 -3.59
CA LYS A 191 15.83 1.61 -3.47
C LYS A 191 15.58 2.69 -4.52
N LEU A 192 14.56 2.51 -5.34
CA LEU A 192 14.15 3.47 -6.39
C LEU A 192 12.78 4.06 -6.05
N GLY A 193 12.75 5.36 -5.74
CA GLY A 193 11.50 6.12 -5.56
C GLY A 193 11.02 6.82 -6.83
N PHE A 194 11.76 6.71 -7.95
CA PHE A 194 11.46 7.35 -9.24
C PHE A 194 11.50 8.90 -9.24
N ASP A 195 11.72 9.53 -8.09
CA ASP A 195 11.84 10.98 -7.92
C ASP A 195 13.08 11.60 -8.58
N ASP A 196 14.03 10.81 -9.09
CA ASP A 196 15.17 11.29 -9.87
C ASP A 196 14.90 11.29 -11.38
N LEU A 197 13.77 10.70 -11.81
CA LEU A 197 13.29 10.74 -13.21
C LEU A 197 12.54 12.04 -13.56
N VAL A 198 12.73 13.08 -12.74
CA VAL A 198 12.06 14.39 -12.80
C VAL A 198 12.63 15.21 -13.94
N ILE A 199 12.13 14.96 -15.16
CA ILE A 199 12.51 15.74 -16.34
C ILE A 199 11.39 16.74 -16.73
N SER A 200 10.16 16.57 -16.23
CA SER A 200 9.05 17.55 -16.38
C SER A 200 7.81 17.18 -15.56
N ASP A 201 6.78 18.04 -15.60
CA ASP A 201 5.40 17.78 -15.16
C ASP A 201 4.63 16.79 -16.07
N SER A 202 5.33 16.09 -16.98
CA SER A 202 4.76 15.08 -17.87
C SER A 202 5.01 13.64 -17.40
N LEU A 203 4.31 12.70 -18.04
CA LEU A 203 4.62 11.26 -17.93
C LEU A 203 5.88 10.92 -18.74
N PHE A 204 6.64 9.93 -18.29
CA PHE A 204 7.80 9.41 -19.03
C PHE A 204 7.97 7.91 -18.82
N GLU A 205 8.28 7.17 -19.89
CA GLU A 205 8.61 5.74 -19.79
C GLU A 205 9.94 5.57 -19.05
N ILE A 206 9.96 4.71 -18.03
CA ILE A 206 11.18 4.45 -17.27
C ILE A 206 12.23 3.88 -18.23
N PRO A 207 13.40 4.52 -18.39
CA PRO A 207 14.41 4.06 -19.33
C PRO A 207 14.91 2.66 -18.98
N SER A 208 15.10 1.83 -20.00
CA SER A 208 15.91 0.63 -19.85
C SER A 208 17.32 1.03 -19.36
N GLY A 209 17.82 0.34 -18.35
CA GLY A 209 19.07 0.66 -17.64
C GLY A 209 18.87 1.47 -16.36
N TYR A 210 17.68 2.02 -16.09
CA TYR A 210 17.42 2.74 -14.84
C TYR A 210 17.62 1.81 -13.62
N GLY A 211 18.44 2.25 -12.67
CA GLY A 211 18.86 1.40 -11.53
C GLY A 211 19.72 0.19 -11.90
N GLY A 212 20.07 0.00 -13.18
CA GLY A 212 20.78 -1.18 -13.71
C GLY A 212 19.86 -2.33 -14.16
N LEU A 213 18.55 -2.08 -14.33
CA LEU A 213 17.61 -3.07 -14.85
C LEU A 213 17.03 -2.62 -16.19
N GLU A 214 16.66 -3.57 -17.05
CA GLU A 214 15.75 -3.31 -18.16
C GLU A 214 14.34 -3.08 -17.61
N TRP A 215 13.68 -2.03 -18.08
CA TRP A 215 12.29 -1.72 -17.74
C TRP A 215 11.43 -1.78 -18.99
N ARG A 216 10.24 -2.37 -18.87
CA ARG A 216 9.27 -2.40 -19.96
C ARG A 216 7.87 -2.10 -19.44
N ASN A 217 7.20 -1.18 -20.13
CA ASN A 217 5.82 -0.78 -19.84
C ASN A 217 5.63 -0.17 -18.45
N TRP A 218 6.69 0.38 -17.86
CA TRP A 218 6.63 1.17 -16.64
C TRP A 218 6.78 2.64 -16.96
N ILE A 219 5.87 3.46 -16.42
CA ILE A 219 5.85 4.90 -16.61
C ILE A 219 6.04 5.55 -15.24
N ALA A 220 7.01 6.45 -15.11
CA ALA A 220 7.14 7.32 -13.95
C ALA A 220 6.22 8.53 -14.14
N VAL A 221 5.52 8.92 -13.08
CA VAL A 221 4.59 10.05 -13.12
C VAL A 221 4.46 10.71 -11.75
N HIS A 222 4.26 12.03 -11.75
CA HIS A 222 3.84 12.74 -10.55
C HIS A 222 2.48 12.21 -10.08
N ASN A 223 2.36 11.93 -8.78
CA ASN A 223 1.18 11.33 -8.16
C ASN A 223 -0.14 12.11 -8.34
N ARG A 224 -0.07 13.39 -8.72
CA ARG A 224 -1.25 14.26 -8.97
C ARG A 224 -1.73 14.21 -10.41
N PHE A 225 -0.91 13.75 -11.35
CA PHE A 225 -1.14 13.91 -12.79
C PHE A 225 -2.48 13.32 -13.26
N TYR A 226 -2.81 12.09 -12.82
CA TYR A 226 -4.03 11.40 -13.21
C TYR A 226 -5.22 11.60 -12.26
N SER A 227 -5.03 12.31 -11.16
CA SER A 227 -6.04 12.49 -10.10
C SER A 227 -6.62 11.19 -9.54
N GLY A 228 -5.91 10.06 -9.65
CA GLY A 228 -6.34 8.78 -9.08
C GLY A 228 -5.90 8.62 -7.63
N SER A 229 -6.81 8.16 -6.77
CA SER A 229 -6.55 7.94 -5.34
C SER A 229 -5.35 7.02 -5.13
N GLY A 230 -5.18 5.98 -5.95
CA GLY A 230 -4.05 5.08 -5.82
C GLY A 230 -2.71 5.74 -6.13
N TYR A 231 -2.64 6.70 -7.04
CA TYR A 231 -1.39 7.42 -7.28
C TYR A 231 -0.99 8.24 -6.04
N VAL A 232 -1.93 8.97 -5.45
CA VAL A 232 -1.70 9.83 -4.28
C VAL A 232 -1.46 9.02 -3.02
N ASN A 233 -2.38 8.11 -2.70
CA ASN A 233 -2.39 7.39 -1.43
C ASN A 233 -1.21 6.43 -1.32
N LEU A 234 -0.67 5.92 -2.43
CA LEU A 234 0.46 4.98 -2.40
C LEU A 234 1.83 5.65 -2.42
N THR A 235 1.93 6.95 -2.68
CA THR A 235 3.24 7.61 -2.75
C THR A 235 3.87 7.64 -1.35
N THR A 236 4.92 6.85 -1.14
CA THR A 236 5.70 6.77 0.10
C THR A 236 6.99 7.57 0.03
N SER A 237 7.56 7.71 -1.17
CA SER A 237 8.72 8.55 -1.50
C SER A 237 8.28 10.01 -1.70
N SER A 238 8.94 10.84 -2.50
CA SER A 238 8.59 12.27 -2.62
C SER A 238 7.25 12.49 -3.34
N GLU A 239 7.24 12.58 -4.67
CA GLU A 239 6.05 12.96 -5.44
C GLU A 239 5.79 12.07 -6.65
N TYR A 240 6.72 11.16 -6.98
CA TYR A 240 6.64 10.32 -8.17
C TYR A 240 6.39 8.86 -7.81
N VAL A 241 5.67 8.18 -8.69
CA VAL A 241 5.39 6.75 -8.61
C VAL A 241 5.55 6.12 -9.98
N ALA A 242 5.83 4.82 -10.03
CA ALA A 242 5.80 4.05 -11.26
C ALA A 242 4.42 3.38 -11.43
N TYR A 243 3.93 3.29 -12.66
CA TYR A 243 2.73 2.49 -12.97
C TYR A 243 2.85 1.78 -14.31
N ASN A 244 2.11 0.68 -14.49
CA ASN A 244 2.08 -0.02 -15.77
C ASN A 244 1.10 0.65 -16.75
N SER A 245 1.56 0.96 -17.97
CA SER A 245 0.69 1.65 -18.93
C SER A 245 -0.44 0.74 -19.40
N SER A 246 -1.63 1.33 -19.52
CA SER A 246 -2.87 0.68 -19.99
C SER A 246 -3.26 -0.60 -19.24
N GLY A 247 -2.68 -0.86 -18.05
CA GLY A 247 -2.93 -2.07 -17.27
C GLY A 247 -2.38 -3.37 -17.88
N VAL A 248 -1.63 -3.27 -18.98
CA VAL A 248 -0.94 -4.40 -19.62
C VAL A 248 0.20 -4.88 -18.71
N PRO A 249 0.56 -6.17 -18.70
CA PRO A 249 1.70 -6.65 -17.92
C PRO A 249 2.96 -5.80 -18.13
N ALA A 250 3.67 -5.53 -17.05
CA ALA A 250 4.92 -4.78 -17.05
C ALA A 250 6.00 -5.59 -16.34
N TRP A 251 7.25 -5.45 -16.78
CA TRP A 251 8.33 -6.29 -16.30
C TRP A 251 9.64 -5.54 -16.18
N MET A 252 10.51 -6.11 -15.36
CA MET A 252 11.90 -5.74 -15.22
C MET A 252 12.77 -6.97 -15.47
N ALA A 253 13.91 -6.79 -16.12
CA ALA A 253 14.81 -7.88 -16.43
C ALA A 253 16.28 -7.47 -16.34
N SER A 254 17.15 -8.47 -16.29
CA SER A 254 18.60 -8.32 -16.37
C SER A 254 19.17 -9.63 -16.94
N GLU A 255 20.23 -9.51 -17.74
CA GLU A 255 20.98 -10.68 -18.21
C GLU A 255 21.69 -11.38 -17.03
N GLU A 256 22.23 -10.58 -16.09
CA GLU A 256 22.81 -11.08 -14.84
C GLU A 256 21.73 -11.26 -13.76
N PRO A 257 21.83 -12.30 -12.90
CA PRO A 257 20.89 -12.49 -11.79
C PRO A 257 20.81 -11.29 -10.84
N PHE A 258 19.61 -11.06 -10.33
CA PHE A 258 19.34 -10.05 -9.31
C PHE A 258 18.33 -10.57 -8.28
N ASP A 259 18.31 -9.93 -7.11
CA ASP A 259 17.33 -10.20 -6.06
C ASP A 259 16.24 -9.13 -6.06
N PHE A 260 14.97 -9.53 -6.00
CA PHE A 260 13.87 -8.63 -5.71
C PHE A 260 13.48 -8.71 -4.23
N ILE A 261 13.73 -7.61 -3.49
CA ILE A 261 13.44 -7.53 -2.05
C ILE A 261 11.96 -7.25 -1.85
N GLY A 262 11.45 -6.21 -2.50
CA GLY A 262 10.07 -5.76 -2.31
C GLY A 262 9.80 -4.36 -2.84
N THR A 263 8.57 -3.88 -2.70
CA THR A 263 8.14 -2.55 -3.14
C THR A 263 6.82 -2.19 -2.46
N TYR A 264 6.53 -0.89 -2.27
CA TYR A 264 5.17 -0.46 -1.98
C TYR A 264 4.32 -0.61 -3.24
N ILE A 265 3.22 -1.34 -3.12
CA ILE A 265 2.38 -1.74 -4.26
C ILE A 265 0.90 -1.56 -3.94
N GLY A 266 0.14 -1.24 -4.98
CA GLY A 266 -1.31 -1.15 -4.93
C GLY A 266 -1.90 -0.94 -6.31
N VAL A 267 -3.14 -0.45 -6.37
CA VAL A 267 -3.86 -0.20 -7.63
C VAL A 267 -4.25 1.27 -7.74
N ALA A 268 -4.27 1.80 -8.96
CA ALA A 268 -4.55 3.22 -9.20
C ALA A 268 -6.00 3.63 -8.88
N TRP A 269 -6.95 2.69 -9.04
CA TRP A 269 -8.38 2.94 -9.01
C TRP A 269 -9.15 1.82 -8.28
N PRO A 270 -10.35 2.08 -7.74
CA PRO A 270 -11.18 1.08 -7.05
C PRO A 270 -11.47 -0.16 -7.85
N ARG A 271 -11.63 -0.01 -9.17
CA ARG A 271 -11.87 -1.15 -10.06
C ARG A 271 -10.74 -2.17 -9.97
N GLY A 272 -9.50 -1.73 -9.72
CA GLY A 272 -8.35 -2.60 -9.51
C GLY A 272 -8.50 -3.54 -8.31
N GLU A 273 -9.30 -3.18 -7.31
CA GLU A 273 -9.53 -3.99 -6.10
C GLU A 273 -10.38 -5.23 -6.37
N GLU A 274 -11.13 -5.23 -7.48
CA GLU A 274 -12.08 -6.30 -7.85
C GLU A 274 -11.36 -7.59 -8.26
N ASP A 275 -10.07 -7.53 -8.61
CA ASP A 275 -9.27 -8.70 -9.01
C ASP A 275 -7.93 -8.81 -8.27
N TYR A 276 -7.14 -9.81 -8.62
CA TYR A 276 -5.80 -10.04 -8.10
C TYR A 276 -4.75 -9.35 -8.97
N VAL A 277 -3.69 -8.91 -8.31
CA VAL A 277 -2.40 -8.62 -8.94
C VAL A 277 -1.52 -9.86 -8.82
N PHE A 278 -0.87 -10.24 -9.91
CA PHE A 278 0.05 -11.36 -9.99
C PHE A 278 1.46 -10.85 -10.08
N VAL A 279 2.35 -11.42 -9.27
CA VAL A 279 3.79 -11.15 -9.31
C VAL A 279 4.48 -12.46 -9.65
N LYS A 280 5.19 -12.49 -10.78
CA LYS A 280 5.91 -13.67 -11.24
C LYS A 280 7.37 -13.34 -11.43
N ALA A 281 8.24 -14.29 -11.12
CA ALA A 281 9.65 -14.13 -11.37
C ALA A 281 10.29 -15.40 -11.93
N TRP A 282 11.25 -15.22 -12.82
CA TRP A 282 11.92 -16.30 -13.55
C TRP A 282 13.43 -16.28 -13.30
N ARG A 283 14.04 -17.46 -13.38
CA ARG A 283 15.48 -17.65 -13.49
C ARG A 283 15.76 -18.24 -14.86
N GLY A 284 16.28 -17.42 -15.78
CA GLY A 284 16.31 -17.77 -17.19
C GLY A 284 14.89 -17.98 -17.73
N ALA A 285 14.60 -19.19 -18.22
CA ALA A 285 13.28 -19.57 -18.73
C ALA A 285 12.35 -20.16 -17.65
N ASP A 286 12.89 -20.54 -16.49
CA ASP A 286 12.13 -21.28 -15.47
C ASP A 286 11.41 -20.34 -14.54
N LEU A 287 10.10 -20.56 -14.33
CA LEU A 287 9.31 -19.82 -13.35
C LEU A 287 9.75 -20.23 -11.94
N ALA A 288 10.36 -19.29 -11.21
CA ALA A 288 10.90 -19.52 -9.87
C ALA A 288 9.91 -19.12 -8.77
N TYR A 289 9.13 -18.06 -9.00
CA TYR A 289 8.18 -17.51 -8.02
C TYR A 289 6.87 -17.08 -8.68
N SER A 290 5.76 -17.22 -7.96
CA SER A 290 4.43 -16.81 -8.41
C SER A 290 3.52 -16.49 -7.22
N ASP A 291 3.35 -15.21 -6.93
CA ASP A 291 2.46 -14.70 -5.90
C ASP A 291 1.21 -14.05 -6.49
N ARG A 292 0.14 -14.03 -5.70
CA ARG A 292 -1.10 -13.28 -5.99
C ARG A 292 -1.48 -12.40 -4.82
N LEU A 293 -1.79 -11.15 -5.11
CA LEU A 293 -2.02 -10.11 -4.12
C LEU A 293 -3.42 -9.53 -4.30
N ARG A 294 -4.13 -9.34 -3.17
CA ARG A 294 -5.29 -8.46 -3.10
C ARG A 294 -4.83 -7.12 -2.56
N LEU A 295 -5.00 -6.09 -3.38
CA LEU A 295 -4.50 -4.75 -3.17
C LEU A 295 -5.65 -3.73 -3.18
N SER A 296 -5.36 -2.52 -2.73
CA SER A 296 -6.31 -1.42 -2.64
C SER A 296 -5.75 -0.13 -3.21
N ASP A 297 -6.63 0.83 -3.50
CA ASP A 297 -6.26 2.22 -3.80
C ASP A 297 -6.19 3.11 -2.54
N ASN A 298 -6.48 2.52 -1.37
CA ASN A 298 -6.55 3.23 -0.09
C ASN A 298 -5.18 3.64 0.48
N GLY A 299 -4.07 3.06 0.01
CA GLY A 299 -2.72 3.42 0.42
C GLY A 299 -1.74 2.26 0.32
N PRO A 300 -0.49 2.46 0.79
CA PRO A 300 0.62 1.60 0.42
C PRO A 300 0.60 0.31 1.22
N VAL A 301 0.87 -0.79 0.54
CA VAL A 301 1.18 -2.08 1.15
C VAL A 301 2.58 -2.47 0.69
N PHE A 302 3.48 -2.80 1.60
CA PHE A 302 4.80 -3.28 1.21
C PHE A 302 4.71 -4.76 0.85
N PHE A 303 5.00 -5.12 -0.39
CA PHE A 303 5.17 -6.51 -0.77
C PHE A 303 6.61 -6.94 -0.50
N SER A 304 6.81 -7.77 0.53
CA SER A 304 8.11 -8.33 0.93
C SER A 304 8.33 -9.68 0.23
N ALA A 305 8.98 -9.65 -0.93
CA ALA A 305 9.11 -10.78 -1.84
C ALA A 305 10.29 -11.70 -1.49
N ASP A 306 11.47 -11.12 -1.30
CA ASP A 306 12.72 -11.86 -1.10
C ASP A 306 13.02 -12.90 -2.21
N TYR A 307 12.71 -12.58 -3.46
CA TYR A 307 13.00 -13.46 -4.60
C TYR A 307 14.49 -13.39 -4.96
N ARG A 308 15.16 -14.55 -5.03
CA ARG A 308 16.62 -14.62 -5.13
C ARG A 308 17.13 -15.13 -6.49
N GLY A 309 18.15 -14.46 -7.03
CA GLY A 309 18.82 -14.84 -8.27
C GLY A 309 17.84 -15.03 -9.43
N ILE A 310 16.93 -14.07 -9.62
CA ILE A 310 15.99 -14.01 -10.73
C ILE A 310 16.59 -13.20 -11.88
N THR A 311 16.14 -13.44 -13.11
CA THR A 311 16.53 -12.69 -14.31
C THR A 311 15.38 -11.88 -14.89
N ARG A 312 14.14 -12.16 -14.47
CA ARG A 312 12.94 -11.41 -14.86
C ARG A 312 11.92 -11.36 -13.74
N LEU A 313 11.28 -10.22 -13.58
CA LEU A 313 10.16 -9.94 -12.67
C LEU A 313 9.01 -9.35 -13.47
N GLU A 314 7.79 -9.84 -13.31
CA GLU A 314 6.60 -9.35 -14.01
C GLU A 314 5.46 -9.09 -13.04
N PHE A 315 4.75 -7.99 -13.28
CA PHE A 315 3.52 -7.61 -12.60
C PHE A 315 2.38 -7.55 -13.61
N SER A 316 1.24 -8.13 -13.25
CA SER A 316 0.02 -8.08 -14.06
C SER A 316 -1.23 -8.04 -13.18
N SER A 317 -2.32 -7.47 -13.67
CA SER A 317 -3.62 -7.44 -12.98
C SER A 317 -4.61 -8.30 -13.76
N GLY A 318 -5.46 -9.06 -13.06
CA GLY A 318 -6.44 -9.94 -13.70
C GLY A 318 -7.50 -9.20 -14.52
N ASN A 319 -7.75 -7.94 -14.16
CA ASN A 319 -8.73 -7.06 -14.80
C ASN A 319 -8.12 -5.96 -15.67
N TYR A 320 -6.81 -6.01 -15.96
CA TYR A 320 -6.08 -5.01 -16.73
C TYR A 320 -6.20 -3.59 -16.17
N GLU A 321 -6.30 -3.47 -14.85
CA GLU A 321 -6.16 -2.18 -14.16
C GLU A 321 -4.71 -1.84 -13.86
N ARG A 322 -4.46 -0.55 -13.64
CA ARG A 322 -3.11 -0.03 -13.39
C ARG A 322 -2.65 -0.37 -11.97
N ILE A 323 -1.48 -0.98 -11.91
CA ILE A 323 -0.68 -1.25 -10.72
C ILE A 323 0.24 -0.05 -10.52
N VAL A 324 0.36 0.38 -9.27
CA VAL A 324 1.22 1.49 -8.87
C VAL A 324 2.29 0.96 -7.92
N LEU A 325 3.54 1.35 -8.17
CA LEU A 325 4.72 0.99 -7.40
C LEU A 325 5.43 2.24 -6.88
N ASP A 326 5.99 2.12 -5.68
CA ASP A 326 6.92 3.10 -5.11
C ASP A 326 7.98 2.39 -4.26
N ASP A 327 9.12 3.05 -4.03
CA ASP A 327 10.29 2.55 -3.32
C ASP A 327 10.63 1.09 -3.71
N PHE A 328 10.91 0.86 -4.99
CA PHE A 328 11.27 -0.45 -5.51
C PHE A 328 12.65 -0.89 -4.98
N GLN A 329 12.72 -2.02 -4.28
CA GLN A 329 13.92 -2.51 -3.60
C GLN A 329 14.44 -3.82 -4.20
N PHE A 330 15.75 -3.83 -4.51
CA PHE A 330 16.41 -4.96 -5.16
C PHE A 330 17.92 -4.98 -4.87
N ARG A 331 18.60 -6.07 -5.21
CA ARG A 331 20.07 -6.16 -5.24
C ARG A 331 20.51 -6.65 -6.62
N LEU A 332 21.53 -6.05 -7.20
CA LEU A 332 22.18 -6.61 -8.38
C LEU A 332 23.30 -7.55 -7.95
N GLY A 333 23.61 -8.54 -8.79
CA GLY A 333 24.87 -9.27 -8.71
C GLY A 333 26.07 -8.32 -8.70
N ALA A 334 27.20 -8.77 -8.15
CA ALA A 334 28.43 -7.99 -8.22
C ALA A 334 28.80 -7.78 -9.70
N GLU A 335 29.11 -6.53 -10.09
CA GLU A 335 29.73 -6.27 -11.39
C GLU A 335 31.03 -7.08 -11.47
N GLN A 336 31.14 -7.97 -12.47
CA GLN A 336 32.34 -8.77 -12.70
C GLN A 336 33.48 -7.95 -13.28
#